data_AF-A0A327VS72-F1
#
_entry.id   AF-A0A327VS72-F1
#
_cell.length_a   1.000
_cell.length_b   1.000
_cell.length_c   1.000
_cell.angle_alpha   90.00
_cell.angle_beta   90.00
_cell.angle_gamma   90.00
#
_symmetry.space_group_name_H-M   'P 1'
#
loop_
_entity.id
_entity.type
_entity.pdbx_description
1 polymer ?
#
loop_
_entity_poly.entity_id
_entity_poly.type
_entity_poly.pdbx_seq_one_letter_code
_entity_poly.pdbx_strand_id
1 'polypeptide(L)'
;MHNAFMSHDYRPGDVLLLECQFTGTAVTGGTRYYVSVRWPWLEVDSQAENFRWNGQRALPTPAAREWEIFRTEPAETALKPGDTCLVGIPATVVHVQAVHRFDPPLVTGMLPRPASYLEVLQQGETHDPSLGDQGCTIDPAGGEPIYIELVFRPYAFLELGDEVADRDGRAWRFDAAAWNWHPFDGEQSGTPAWPLKLIARQGEPTPKEAGEVARATAVGSHLDELERWSTHTHARPATHQQ
;
A
#
# COMPACT_ATOMS: atom_id res chain seq x y z
N MET A 1 -24.38 -9.62 6.61
CA MET A 1 -23.64 -8.75 5.68
C MET A 1 -22.34 -9.47 5.38
N HIS A 2 -22.19 -9.97 4.17
CA HIS A 2 -21.04 -10.80 3.78
C HIS A 2 -19.85 -9.88 3.52
N ASN A 3 -18.85 -9.89 4.40
CA ASN A 3 -17.53 -9.34 4.11
C ASN A 3 -16.93 -10.17 2.98
N ALA A 4 -16.82 -9.58 1.80
CA ALA A 4 -16.06 -10.14 0.71
C ALA A 4 -14.57 -10.08 1.09
N PHE A 5 -14.05 -11.19 1.60
CA PHE A 5 -12.62 -11.49 1.50
C PHE A 5 -12.27 -11.62 0.02
N MET A 6 -12.09 -10.49 -0.66
CA MET A 6 -11.33 -10.45 -1.89
C MET A 6 -9.89 -10.17 -1.50
N SER A 7 -9.04 -11.18 -1.69
CA SER A 7 -7.61 -10.98 -1.92
C SER A 7 -7.48 -10.03 -3.09
N HIS A 8 -7.53 -8.72 -2.83
CA HIS A 8 -7.25 -7.73 -3.84
C HIS A 8 -5.76 -7.85 -4.16
N ASP A 9 -5.44 -8.07 -5.44
CA ASP A 9 -4.07 -7.88 -5.93
C ASP A 9 -3.76 -6.39 -5.88
N TYR A 10 -3.35 -5.92 -4.71
CA TYR A 10 -2.85 -4.56 -4.51
C TYR A 10 -1.58 -4.37 -5.33
N ARG A 11 -1.35 -3.14 -5.78
CA ARG A 11 -0.15 -2.77 -6.51
C ARG A 11 0.36 -1.39 -6.10
N PRO A 12 1.65 -1.10 -6.32
CA PRO A 12 2.18 0.25 -6.15
C PRO A 12 1.31 1.30 -6.84
N GLY A 13 1.09 2.43 -6.18
CA GLY A 13 0.24 3.52 -6.64
C GLY A 13 -1.25 3.37 -6.31
N ASP A 14 -1.73 2.21 -5.85
CA ASP A 14 -3.10 2.11 -5.33
C ASP A 14 -3.31 3.08 -4.18
N VAL A 15 -4.45 3.75 -4.15
CA VAL A 15 -4.88 4.64 -3.06
C VAL A 15 -5.94 3.92 -2.25
N LEU A 16 -5.68 3.79 -0.95
CA LEU A 16 -6.51 3.02 -0.03
C LEU A 16 -7.10 3.92 1.04
N LEU A 17 -8.35 3.65 1.43
CA LEU A 17 -8.92 4.09 2.69
C LEU A 17 -8.81 2.94 3.69
N LEU A 18 -8.15 3.21 4.82
CA LEU A 18 -7.97 2.27 5.92
C LEU A 18 -8.81 2.68 7.12
N GLU A 19 -9.49 1.72 7.72
CA GLU A 19 -10.23 1.89 8.97
C GLU A 19 -10.10 0.65 9.85
N CYS A 20 -10.00 0.83 11.16
CA CYS A 20 -10.03 -0.27 12.11
C CYS A 20 -10.75 0.20 13.36
N GLN A 21 -11.79 -0.54 13.76
CA GLN A 21 -12.59 -0.20 14.92
C GLN A 21 -11.74 -0.19 16.19
N PHE A 22 -11.93 0.86 16.99
CA PHE A 22 -11.21 1.05 18.24
C PHE A 22 -11.54 -0.06 19.23
N THR A 23 -10.52 -0.86 19.55
CA THR A 23 -10.61 -2.06 20.39
C THR A 23 -9.91 -1.82 21.72
N GLY A 24 -10.56 -2.21 22.83
CA GLY A 24 -10.01 -2.01 24.17
C GLY A 24 -8.76 -2.85 24.46
N THR A 25 -7.76 -2.21 25.04
CA THR A 25 -6.52 -2.85 25.51
C THR A 25 -5.92 -2.14 26.72
N ALA A 26 -4.78 -2.65 27.21
CA ALA A 26 -4.05 -2.12 28.35
C ALA A 26 -2.69 -1.56 27.93
N VAL A 27 -2.31 -0.45 28.54
CA VAL A 27 -1.00 0.17 28.40
C VAL A 27 0.00 -0.57 29.29
N THR A 28 1.01 -1.17 28.67
CA THR A 28 2.01 -2.01 29.35
C THR A 28 3.29 -1.24 29.71
N GLY A 29 3.54 -0.12 29.04
CA GLY A 29 4.76 0.66 29.20
C GLY A 29 4.70 1.98 28.45
N GLY A 30 5.72 2.80 28.62
CA GLY A 30 5.81 4.05 27.89
C GLY A 30 7.13 4.77 28.13
N THR A 31 7.49 5.59 27.17
CA THR A 31 8.59 6.57 27.23
C THR A 31 8.04 7.90 26.73
N ARG A 32 8.88 8.94 26.72
CA ARG A 32 8.54 10.22 26.07
C ARG A 32 8.27 10.09 24.57
N TYR A 33 8.68 8.98 23.94
CA TYR A 33 8.61 8.78 22.50
C TYR A 33 7.53 7.78 22.09
N TYR A 34 7.23 6.79 22.93
CA TYR A 34 6.31 5.71 22.61
C TYR A 34 5.42 5.35 23.78
N VAL A 35 4.21 4.90 23.48
CA VAL A 35 3.38 4.14 24.42
C VAL A 35 3.38 2.68 24.00
N SER A 36 3.57 1.75 24.93
CA SER A 36 3.45 0.32 24.65
C SER A 36 2.10 -0.18 25.11
N VAL A 37 1.39 -0.89 24.23
CA VAL A 37 0.10 -1.50 24.53
C VAL A 37 0.18 -3.00 24.31
N ARG A 38 -0.62 -3.76 25.05
CA ARG A 38 -0.89 -5.16 24.69
C ARG A 38 -1.58 -5.17 23.33
N TRP A 39 -1.06 -5.89 22.36
CA TRP A 39 -1.68 -5.94 21.04
C TRP A 39 -2.91 -6.85 21.09
N PRO A 40 -4.11 -6.36 20.72
CA PRO A 40 -5.34 -7.10 20.99
C PRO A 40 -5.64 -8.20 19.95
N TRP A 41 -4.97 -8.19 18.80
CA TRP A 41 -5.38 -9.02 17.66
C TRP A 41 -4.40 -10.14 17.30
N LEU A 42 -3.10 -9.96 17.54
CA LEU A 42 -2.09 -10.95 17.17
C LEU A 42 -1.64 -11.78 18.35
N GLU A 43 -1.23 -13.01 18.06
CA GLU A 43 -0.68 -13.94 19.04
C GLU A 43 0.83 -14.10 18.88
N VAL A 44 1.51 -14.46 19.96
CA VAL A 44 2.95 -14.77 19.90
C VAL A 44 3.14 -16.10 19.19
N ASP A 45 3.98 -16.11 18.16
CA ASP A 45 4.39 -17.35 17.50
C ASP A 45 5.44 -18.08 18.35
N SER A 46 4.99 -19.01 19.18
CA SER A 46 5.87 -19.85 20.02
C SER A 46 6.85 -20.73 19.23
N GLN A 47 6.61 -20.94 17.94
CA GLN A 47 7.46 -21.76 17.06
C GLN A 47 8.46 -20.92 16.25
N ALA A 48 8.42 -19.59 16.35
CA ALA A 48 9.35 -18.73 15.66
C ALA A 48 10.72 -18.71 16.36
N GLU A 49 11.68 -19.45 15.82
CA GLU A 49 13.06 -19.41 16.29
C GLU A 49 13.68 -18.04 16.01
N ASN A 50 14.43 -17.48 16.98
CA ASN A 50 15.12 -16.18 16.92
C ASN A 50 14.25 -14.91 16.88
N PHE A 51 12.92 -15.04 16.86
CA PHE A 51 12.01 -13.90 17.05
C PHE A 51 11.46 -13.90 18.47
N ARG A 52 11.38 -12.72 19.09
CA ARG A 52 10.92 -12.56 20.49
C ARG A 52 9.92 -11.42 20.61
N TRP A 53 8.89 -11.45 19.77
CA TRP A 53 7.75 -10.56 19.99
C TRP A 53 7.02 -10.98 21.26
N ASN A 54 6.71 -10.02 22.13
CA ASN A 54 6.21 -10.24 23.49
C ASN A 54 4.70 -9.98 23.63
N GLY A 55 3.96 -9.92 22.51
CA GLY A 55 2.53 -9.60 22.51
C GLY A 55 2.22 -8.10 22.68
N GLN A 56 3.23 -7.23 22.59
CA GLN A 56 3.07 -5.79 22.78
C GLN A 56 3.49 -5.02 21.52
N ARG A 57 2.82 -3.91 21.25
CA ARG A 57 3.20 -2.98 20.19
C ARG A 57 3.48 -1.62 20.78
N ALA A 58 4.59 -1.01 20.37
CA ALA A 58 4.91 0.38 20.68
C ALA A 58 4.27 1.26 19.60
N LEU A 59 3.50 2.26 20.03
CA LEU A 59 2.91 3.27 19.15
C LEU A 59 3.63 4.61 19.39
N PRO A 60 4.05 5.30 18.31
CA PRO A 60 4.79 6.54 18.43
C PRO A 60 3.91 7.66 18.97
N THR A 61 4.48 8.47 19.86
CA THR A 61 3.94 9.79 20.21
C THR A 61 4.45 10.82 19.17
N PRO A 62 3.86 12.03 19.11
CA PRO A 62 4.38 13.09 18.24
C PRO A 62 5.87 13.43 18.46
N ALA A 63 6.42 13.14 19.64
CA ALA A 63 7.84 13.38 19.93
C ALA A 63 8.80 12.41 19.23
N ALA A 64 8.33 11.23 18.80
CA ALA A 64 9.15 10.26 18.06
C ALA A 64 9.45 10.74 16.63
N ARG A 65 8.59 11.60 16.06
CA ARG A 65 8.65 12.04 14.66
C ARG A 65 8.60 10.86 13.67
N GLU A 66 7.93 9.80 14.07
CA GLU A 66 7.62 8.63 13.27
C GLU A 66 6.13 8.62 12.98
N TRP A 67 5.76 8.05 11.84
CA TRP A 67 4.37 7.88 11.46
C TRP A 67 3.95 6.40 11.60
N GLU A 68 2.70 6.21 11.99
CA GLU A 68 2.05 4.91 12.20
C GLU A 68 0.58 5.11 11.86
N ILE A 69 -0.15 4.08 11.45
CA ILE A 69 -1.58 4.20 11.13
C ILE A 69 -2.46 3.96 12.36
N PHE A 70 -2.00 3.13 13.29
CA PHE A 70 -2.72 2.86 14.52
C PHE A 70 -2.60 4.03 15.50
N ARG A 71 -3.72 4.35 16.14
CA ARG A 71 -3.86 5.43 17.14
C ARG A 71 -4.55 4.92 18.39
N THR A 72 -4.34 5.61 19.49
CA THR A 72 -5.02 5.34 20.76
C THR A 72 -6.08 6.37 21.12
N GLU A 73 -7.10 5.92 21.85
CA GLU A 73 -8.02 6.79 22.59
C GLU A 73 -8.02 6.42 24.09
N PRO A 74 -7.65 7.35 25.01
CA PRO A 74 -7.08 8.68 24.78
C PRO A 74 -5.77 8.67 23.98
N ALA A 75 -5.39 9.84 23.45
CA ALA A 75 -4.16 10.01 22.68
C ALA A 75 -2.91 9.54 23.45
N GLU A 76 -1.90 9.07 22.71
CA GLU A 76 -0.72 8.36 23.23
C GLU A 76 0.03 9.16 24.30
N THR A 77 0.04 10.49 24.15
CA THR A 77 0.70 11.43 25.07
C THR A 77 0.05 11.55 26.45
N ALA A 78 -1.22 11.13 26.59
CA ALA A 78 -1.96 11.18 27.84
C ALA A 78 -1.87 9.86 28.63
N LEU A 79 -1.41 8.79 28.00
CA LEU A 79 -1.41 7.43 28.54
C LEU A 79 -0.21 7.16 29.46
N LYS A 80 -0.44 6.37 30.51
CA LYS A 80 0.57 5.89 31.44
C LYS A 80 0.52 4.37 31.57
N PRO A 81 1.63 3.71 31.96
CA PRO A 81 1.61 2.28 32.25
C PRO A 81 0.54 1.94 33.29
N GLY A 82 -0.28 0.92 32.98
CA GLY A 82 -1.41 0.49 33.80
C GLY A 82 -2.77 1.06 33.39
N ASP A 83 -2.80 2.09 32.53
CA ASP A 83 -4.05 2.62 31.99
C ASP A 83 -4.72 1.63 31.03
N THR A 84 -6.02 1.79 30.82
CA THR A 84 -6.75 1.18 29.70
C THR A 84 -6.95 2.21 28.60
N CYS A 85 -6.84 1.79 27.35
CA CYS A 85 -7.10 2.62 26.18
C CYS A 85 -7.84 1.81 25.12
N LEU A 86 -8.31 2.49 24.09
CA LEU A 86 -8.70 1.88 22.83
C LEU A 86 -7.55 2.02 21.83
N VAL A 87 -7.43 1.06 20.91
CA VAL A 87 -6.51 1.14 19.77
C VAL A 87 -7.26 0.80 18.48
N GLY A 88 -7.05 1.59 17.44
CA GLY A 88 -7.71 1.42 16.14
C GLY A 88 -7.03 2.26 15.07
N ILE A 89 -7.63 2.30 13.88
CA ILE A 89 -7.21 3.16 12.78
C ILE A 89 -8.39 4.07 12.47
N PRO A 90 -8.29 5.40 12.70
CA PRO A 90 -9.31 6.32 12.20
C PRO A 90 -9.34 6.28 10.66
N ALA A 91 -10.42 6.75 10.03
CA ALA A 91 -10.49 6.86 8.56
C ALA A 91 -9.24 7.54 7.99
N THR A 92 -8.37 6.75 7.36
CA THR A 92 -7.03 7.18 6.95
C THR A 92 -6.79 6.84 5.49
N VAL A 93 -6.58 7.86 4.66
CA VAL A 93 -6.18 7.67 3.27
C VAL A 93 -4.67 7.49 3.19
N VAL A 94 -4.24 6.44 2.49
CA VAL A 94 -2.83 6.12 2.23
C VAL A 94 -2.64 5.77 0.75
N HIS A 95 -1.39 5.72 0.30
CA HIS A 95 -1.07 5.13 -1.00
C HIS A 95 0.00 4.07 -0.88
N VAL A 96 -0.15 3.00 -1.67
CA VAL A 96 0.75 1.85 -1.67
C VAL A 96 2.05 2.25 -2.37
N GLN A 97 3.16 2.14 -1.66
CA GLN A 97 4.49 2.33 -2.20
C GLN A 97 5.02 1.01 -2.77
N ALA A 98 4.92 -0.08 -2.00
CA ALA A 98 5.43 -1.38 -2.38
C ALA A 98 4.53 -2.50 -1.88
N VAL A 99 4.61 -3.64 -2.58
CA VAL A 99 3.88 -4.86 -2.23
C VAL A 99 4.89 -5.99 -2.15
N HIS A 100 4.95 -6.64 -1.01
CA HIS A 100 5.81 -7.80 -0.75
C HIS A 100 4.93 -9.03 -0.63
N ARG A 101 5.32 -10.12 -1.28
CA ARG A 101 4.64 -11.42 -1.20
C ARG A 101 5.62 -12.46 -0.69
N PHE A 102 5.17 -13.30 0.22
CA PHE A 102 5.96 -14.32 0.89
C PHE A 102 5.32 -15.68 0.68
N ASP A 103 6.03 -16.56 -0.04
CA ASP A 103 5.70 -17.97 -0.15
C ASP A 103 6.97 -18.79 0.11
N PRO A 104 7.09 -19.42 1.29
CA PRO A 104 6.09 -19.53 2.36
C PRO A 104 5.86 -18.21 3.14
N PRO A 105 4.76 -18.10 3.92
CA PRO A 105 4.52 -16.94 4.79
C PRO A 105 5.67 -16.61 5.72
N LEU A 106 5.93 -15.32 5.92
CA LEU A 106 7.09 -14.82 6.63
C LEU A 106 7.01 -15.11 8.13
N VAL A 107 8.10 -15.62 8.71
CA VAL A 107 8.22 -15.81 10.16
C VAL A 107 8.60 -14.48 10.80
N THR A 108 7.73 -13.95 11.66
CA THR A 108 7.90 -12.61 12.29
C THR A 108 7.87 -12.65 13.83
N GLY A 109 7.63 -13.82 14.43
CA GLY A 109 7.31 -13.94 15.86
C GLY A 109 5.84 -13.65 16.20
N MET A 110 5.02 -13.31 15.20
CA MET A 110 3.60 -12.99 15.33
C MET A 110 2.75 -14.00 14.54
N LEU A 111 1.55 -14.29 15.04
CA LEU A 111 0.51 -15.05 14.33
C LEU A 111 -0.73 -14.16 14.06
N PRO A 112 -1.38 -14.30 12.89
CA PRO A 112 -0.98 -15.17 11.77
C PRO A 112 0.33 -14.72 11.10
N ARG A 113 1.04 -15.66 10.47
CA ARG A 113 2.25 -15.34 9.69
C ARG A 113 1.83 -14.65 8.39
N PRO A 114 2.36 -13.46 8.08
CA PRO A 114 1.95 -12.71 6.90
C PRO A 114 2.38 -13.41 5.62
N ALA A 115 1.43 -13.59 4.70
CA ALA A 115 1.71 -14.02 3.32
C ALA A 115 2.06 -12.83 2.41
N SER A 116 1.78 -11.60 2.85
CA SER A 116 2.10 -10.39 2.12
C SER A 116 2.21 -9.19 3.05
N TYR A 117 2.88 -8.14 2.58
CA TYR A 117 2.87 -6.82 3.18
C TYR A 117 2.61 -5.74 2.14
N LEU A 118 1.87 -4.71 2.55
CA LEU A 118 1.79 -3.45 1.84
C LEU A 118 2.61 -2.42 2.61
N GLU A 119 3.60 -1.83 1.97
CA GLU A 119 4.24 -0.62 2.45
C GLU A 119 3.43 0.57 1.95
N VAL A 120 2.94 1.39 2.88
CA VAL A 120 2.06 2.51 2.58
C VAL A 120 2.63 3.82 3.09
N LEU A 121 2.33 4.89 2.37
CA LEU A 121 2.68 6.26 2.74
C LEU A 121 1.42 7.06 3.05
N GLN A 122 1.56 8.02 3.98
CA GLN A 122 0.49 8.94 4.34
C GLN A 122 0.07 9.80 3.14
N GLN A 123 -1.20 10.18 3.06
CA GLN A 123 -1.61 11.27 2.19
C GLN A 123 -0.75 12.53 2.44
N GLY A 124 -0.23 13.14 1.38
CA GLY A 124 0.67 14.29 1.39
C GLY A 124 2.15 13.91 1.30
N GLU A 125 2.52 12.67 1.59
CA GLU A 125 3.91 12.22 1.54
C GLU A 125 4.30 11.74 0.15
N THR A 126 5.43 12.22 -0.37
CA THR A 126 6.05 11.69 -1.59
C THR A 126 7.23 10.82 -1.18
N HIS A 127 7.35 9.63 -1.76
CA HIS A 127 8.47 8.75 -1.44
C HIS A 127 9.82 9.44 -1.66
N ASP A 128 10.65 9.48 -0.61
CA ASP A 128 12.04 9.95 -0.66
C ASP A 128 12.97 8.75 -0.42
N PRO A 129 13.72 8.30 -1.45
CA PRO A 129 14.61 7.15 -1.32
C PRO A 129 15.82 7.40 -0.41
N SER A 130 16.07 8.66 0.01
CA SER A 130 17.11 8.99 0.98
C SER A 130 16.70 8.72 2.43
N LEU A 131 15.41 8.52 2.68
CA LEU A 131 14.87 8.16 3.98
C LEU A 131 14.83 6.64 4.13
N GLY A 132 15.43 6.13 5.20
CA GLY A 132 15.45 4.69 5.48
C GLY A 132 14.10 4.13 5.95
N ASP A 133 13.25 4.97 6.55
CA ASP A 133 11.89 4.63 6.97
C ASP A 133 11.00 5.88 6.81
N GLN A 134 9.97 5.78 5.99
CA GLN A 134 9.00 6.87 5.72
C GLN A 134 7.55 6.39 5.83
N GLY A 135 7.33 5.08 5.75
CA GLY A 135 6.00 4.49 5.60
C GLY A 135 5.57 3.67 6.80
N CYS A 136 4.49 2.95 6.60
CA CYS A 136 3.99 1.96 7.53
C CYS A 136 3.74 0.66 6.77
N THR A 137 4.05 -0.47 7.38
CA THR A 137 3.77 -1.79 6.81
C THR A 137 2.47 -2.36 7.39
N ILE A 138 1.58 -2.82 6.52
CA ILE A 138 0.36 -3.56 6.92
C ILE A 138 0.31 -4.94 6.29
N ASP A 139 -0.24 -5.90 7.03
CA ASP A 139 -0.68 -7.19 6.48
C ASP A 139 -2.19 -7.10 6.16
N PRO A 140 -2.59 -7.05 4.88
CA PRO A 140 -4.00 -6.95 4.52
C PRO A 140 -4.81 -8.22 4.85
N ALA A 141 -4.15 -9.35 5.08
CA ALA A 141 -4.78 -10.61 5.48
C ALA A 141 -4.40 -11.00 6.93
N GLY A 142 -3.84 -10.04 7.69
CA GLY A 142 -3.35 -10.23 9.04
C GLY A 142 -4.47 -10.45 10.06
N GLY A 143 -4.08 -10.56 11.33
CA GLY A 143 -5.04 -10.69 12.42
C GLY A 143 -5.71 -9.36 12.79
N GLU A 144 -5.10 -8.22 12.45
CA GLU A 144 -5.72 -6.92 12.64
C GLU A 144 -6.97 -6.75 11.76
N PRO A 145 -8.13 -6.36 12.33
CA PRO A 145 -9.38 -6.23 11.58
C PRO A 145 -9.42 -4.88 10.86
N ILE A 146 -8.51 -4.69 9.90
CA ILE A 146 -8.42 -3.51 9.06
C ILE A 146 -9.44 -3.65 7.92
N TYR A 147 -10.39 -2.74 7.85
CA TYR A 147 -11.19 -2.49 6.66
C TYR A 147 -10.33 -1.71 5.65
N ILE A 148 -10.23 -2.25 4.43
CA ILE A 148 -9.43 -1.68 3.34
C ILE A 148 -10.35 -1.48 2.14
N GLU A 149 -10.49 -0.23 1.70
CA GLU A 149 -11.22 0.14 0.49
C GLU A 149 -10.23 0.70 -0.56
N LEU A 150 -10.28 0.18 -1.78
CA LEU A 150 -9.54 0.72 -2.92
C LEU A 150 -10.28 1.95 -3.47
N VAL A 151 -9.77 3.14 -3.16
CA VAL A 151 -10.36 4.43 -3.57
C VAL A 151 -10.00 4.77 -5.01
N PHE A 152 -8.74 4.51 -5.39
CA PHE A 152 -8.26 4.81 -6.73
C PHE A 152 -7.14 3.88 -7.12
N ARG A 153 -7.14 3.45 -8.39
CA ARG A 153 -6.07 2.67 -9.00
C ARG A 153 -5.61 3.36 -10.28
N PRO A 154 -4.37 3.88 -10.34
CA PRO A 154 -3.85 4.46 -11.57
C PRO A 154 -3.79 3.39 -12.66
N TYR A 155 -4.19 3.74 -13.89
CA TYR A 155 -4.24 2.80 -15.03
C TYR A 155 -5.05 1.53 -14.74
N ALA A 156 -6.21 1.63 -14.10
CA ALA A 156 -7.04 0.47 -13.75
C ALA A 156 -7.45 -0.43 -14.93
N PHE A 157 -7.32 0.07 -16.17
CA PHE A 157 -7.57 -0.66 -17.41
C PHE A 157 -6.38 -1.52 -17.88
N LEU A 158 -5.22 -1.44 -17.21
CA LEU A 158 -4.02 -2.24 -17.49
C LEU A 158 -3.69 -3.20 -16.35
N GLU A 159 -3.06 -4.31 -16.74
CA GLU A 159 -2.46 -5.31 -15.86
C GLU A 159 -0.93 -5.21 -15.93
N LEU A 160 -0.25 -5.54 -14.82
CA LEU A 160 1.21 -5.56 -14.79
C LEU A 160 1.74 -6.57 -15.83
N GLY A 161 2.69 -6.14 -16.64
CA GLY A 161 3.25 -6.91 -17.75
C GLY A 161 2.50 -6.74 -19.07
N ASP A 162 1.42 -5.95 -19.12
CA ASP A 162 0.77 -5.60 -20.40
C ASP A 162 1.77 -4.93 -21.34
N GLU A 163 1.75 -5.36 -22.60
CA GLU A 163 2.47 -4.70 -23.68
C GLU A 163 1.48 -3.91 -24.53
N VAL A 164 1.78 -2.64 -24.81
CA VAL A 164 0.89 -1.74 -25.53
C VAL A 164 1.65 -1.00 -26.63
N ALA A 165 0.97 -0.74 -27.75
CA ALA A 165 1.40 0.24 -28.73
C ALA A 165 0.73 1.57 -28.40
N ASP A 166 1.49 2.64 -28.44
CA ASP A 166 0.97 4.00 -28.33
C ASP A 166 0.43 4.51 -29.68
N ARG A 167 -0.11 5.73 -29.70
CA ARG A 167 -0.68 6.35 -30.91
C ARG A 167 0.32 6.47 -32.06
N ASP A 168 1.60 6.62 -31.74
CA ASP A 168 2.67 6.80 -32.72
C ASP A 168 3.25 5.43 -33.17
N GLY A 169 2.67 4.33 -32.66
CA GLY A 169 3.05 2.96 -32.98
C GLY A 169 4.24 2.43 -32.17
N ARG A 170 4.72 3.19 -31.19
CA ARG A 170 5.83 2.78 -30.33
C ARG A 170 5.32 1.79 -29.29
N ALA A 171 6.08 0.73 -29.04
CA ALA A 171 5.71 -0.34 -28.11
C ALA A 171 6.29 -0.09 -26.71
N TRP A 172 5.47 -0.36 -25.69
CA TRP A 172 5.75 -0.12 -24.28
C TRP A 172 5.31 -1.29 -23.42
N ARG A 173 6.03 -1.55 -22.34
CA ARG A 173 5.61 -2.45 -21.26
C ARG A 173 5.16 -1.64 -20.04
N PHE A 174 4.04 -2.05 -19.45
CA PHE A 174 3.51 -1.50 -18.20
C PHE A 174 3.98 -2.36 -17.02
N ASP A 175 4.90 -1.84 -16.19
CA ASP A 175 5.55 -2.61 -15.12
C ASP A 175 5.11 -2.18 -13.69
N ALA A 176 5.60 -2.92 -12.69
CA ALA A 176 5.14 -2.92 -11.30
C ALA A 176 5.15 -1.56 -10.58
N ALA A 177 6.05 -0.64 -10.97
CA ALA A 177 5.94 0.74 -10.53
C ALA A 177 4.93 1.42 -11.45
N ALA A 178 3.72 1.74 -10.95
CA ALA A 178 2.60 2.27 -11.73
C ALA A 178 2.88 3.54 -12.57
N TRP A 179 4.07 4.10 -12.45
CA TRP A 179 4.51 5.33 -13.11
C TRP A 179 5.68 5.11 -14.09
N ASN A 180 6.29 3.93 -14.10
CA ASN A 180 7.44 3.62 -14.94
C ASN A 180 7.00 2.88 -16.20
N TRP A 181 7.19 3.53 -17.34
CA TRP A 181 6.93 2.97 -18.66
C TRP A 181 8.25 2.54 -19.30
N HIS A 182 8.30 1.30 -19.80
CA HIS A 182 9.50 0.75 -20.42
C HIS A 182 9.29 0.54 -21.92
N PRO A 183 9.86 1.38 -22.78
CA PRO A 183 9.74 1.18 -24.22
C PRO A 183 10.67 0.07 -24.71
N PHE A 184 10.24 -0.65 -25.74
CA PHE A 184 10.98 -1.80 -26.29
C PHE A 184 12.16 -1.42 -27.20
N ASP A 185 12.24 -0.16 -27.63
CA ASP A 185 13.29 0.35 -28.51
C ASP A 185 14.57 0.77 -27.76
N GLY A 186 14.59 0.70 -26.43
CA GLY A 186 15.74 1.03 -25.60
C GLY A 186 15.93 2.53 -25.30
N GLU A 187 15.10 3.41 -25.85
CA GLU A 187 15.11 4.84 -25.50
C GLU A 187 14.40 5.07 -24.16
N GLN A 188 15.14 5.34 -23.09
CA GLN A 188 14.61 5.35 -21.71
C GLN A 188 13.59 6.47 -21.38
N SER A 189 13.44 7.48 -22.24
CA SER A 189 12.63 8.67 -21.89
C SER A 189 11.22 8.64 -22.45
N GLY A 190 10.27 9.05 -21.62
CA GLY A 190 8.92 9.43 -22.01
C GLY A 190 7.83 8.53 -21.46
N THR A 191 6.61 8.82 -21.88
CA THR A 191 5.39 8.11 -21.51
C THR A 191 4.59 7.86 -22.78
N PRO A 192 3.82 6.76 -22.88
CA PRO A 192 3.14 6.42 -24.12
C PRO A 192 2.09 7.46 -24.50
N ALA A 193 2.05 7.83 -25.77
CA ALA A 193 1.03 8.72 -26.31
C ALA A 193 -0.32 7.99 -26.48
N TRP A 194 -1.38 8.55 -25.91
CA TRP A 194 -2.71 7.94 -26.00
C TRP A 194 -3.40 8.23 -27.34
N PRO A 195 -4.29 7.35 -27.83
CA PRO A 195 -4.76 6.12 -27.20
C PRO A 195 -3.76 4.96 -27.25
N LEU A 196 -3.93 4.01 -26.34
CA LEU A 196 -3.15 2.78 -26.27
C LEU A 196 -3.87 1.64 -26.98
N LYS A 197 -3.11 0.77 -27.63
CA LYS A 197 -3.56 -0.50 -28.20
C LYS A 197 -2.86 -1.64 -27.49
N LEU A 198 -3.63 -2.52 -26.85
CA LEU A 198 -3.09 -3.72 -26.22
C LEU A 198 -2.48 -4.66 -27.28
N ILE A 199 -1.20 -4.99 -27.11
CA ILE A 199 -0.44 -5.93 -27.94
C ILE A 199 -0.47 -7.31 -27.31
N ALA A 200 -0.18 -7.40 -26.01
CA ALA A 200 -0.11 -8.65 -25.27
C ALA A 200 -0.60 -8.48 -23.83
N ARG A 201 -1.32 -9.51 -23.35
CA ARG A 201 -1.69 -9.72 -21.95
C ARG A 201 -1.60 -11.20 -21.66
N GLN A 202 -0.53 -11.62 -20.97
CA GLN A 202 -0.21 -13.04 -20.74
C GLN A 202 -0.26 -13.90 -22.03
N GLY A 203 0.04 -13.31 -23.18
CA GLY A 203 -0.18 -13.90 -24.50
C GLY A 203 -1.01 -13.00 -25.41
N GLU A 204 -1.71 -13.59 -26.38
CA GLU A 204 -2.56 -12.86 -27.33
C GLU A 204 -3.82 -12.32 -26.62
N PRO A 205 -4.09 -11.00 -26.67
CA PRO A 205 -5.22 -10.40 -25.99
C PRO A 205 -6.53 -10.73 -26.71
N THR A 206 -7.58 -10.94 -25.93
CA THR A 206 -8.93 -11.07 -26.47
C THR A 206 -9.42 -9.74 -27.07
N PRO A 207 -10.34 -9.76 -28.04
CA PRO A 207 -10.94 -8.53 -28.58
C PRO A 207 -11.62 -7.66 -27.51
N LYS A 208 -12.10 -8.27 -26.43
CA LYS A 208 -12.72 -7.57 -25.31
C LYS A 208 -11.68 -6.75 -24.54
N GLU A 209 -10.57 -7.37 -24.14
CA GLU A 209 -9.47 -6.70 -23.40
C GLU A 209 -8.87 -5.57 -24.23
N ALA A 210 -8.56 -5.83 -25.50
CA ALA A 210 -8.05 -4.81 -26.41
C ALA A 210 -9.05 -3.64 -26.58
N GLY A 211 -10.34 -3.95 -26.67
CA GLY A 211 -11.41 -2.94 -26.75
C GLY A 211 -11.57 -2.12 -25.47
N GLU A 212 -11.35 -2.71 -24.29
CA GLU A 212 -11.39 -2.02 -23.01
C GLU A 212 -10.26 -0.99 -22.87
N VAL A 213 -9.01 -1.41 -23.17
CA VAL A 213 -7.85 -0.51 -23.16
C VAL A 213 -8.03 0.64 -24.16
N ALA A 214 -8.45 0.33 -25.39
CA ALA A 214 -8.66 1.34 -26.42
C ALA A 214 -9.75 2.36 -26.05
N ARG A 215 -10.87 1.91 -25.43
CA ARG A 215 -11.93 2.81 -24.96
C ARG A 215 -11.46 3.67 -23.78
N ALA A 216 -10.77 3.07 -22.81
CA ALA A 216 -10.30 3.78 -21.62
C ALA A 216 -9.27 4.88 -21.93
N THR A 217 -8.49 4.69 -23.01
CA THR A 217 -7.43 5.62 -23.43
C THR A 217 -7.82 6.47 -24.64
N ALA A 218 -9.07 6.37 -25.13
CA ALA A 218 -9.57 7.17 -26.25
C ALA A 218 -9.54 8.68 -25.96
N VAL A 219 -9.59 9.04 -24.67
CA VAL A 219 -9.49 10.42 -24.17
C VAL A 219 -8.51 10.47 -23.00
N GLY A 220 -7.92 11.64 -22.80
CA GLY A 220 -6.96 11.88 -21.72
C GLY A 220 -5.54 11.48 -22.09
N SER A 221 -4.71 11.36 -21.05
CA SER A 221 -3.28 11.15 -21.17
C SER A 221 -2.69 10.58 -19.87
N HIS A 222 -1.42 10.19 -19.92
CA HIS A 222 -0.62 9.91 -18.74
C HIS A 222 -0.64 11.05 -17.70
N LEU A 223 -0.60 12.31 -18.15
CA LEU A 223 -0.65 13.48 -17.26
C LEU A 223 -1.99 13.58 -16.51
N ASP A 224 -3.10 13.23 -17.17
CA ASP A 224 -4.43 13.24 -16.54
C ASP A 224 -4.59 12.11 -15.50
N GLU A 225 -3.91 10.97 -15.67
CA GLU A 225 -3.83 9.91 -14.64
C GLU A 225 -2.98 10.35 -13.44
N LEU A 226 -1.84 11.01 -13.70
CA LEU A 226 -1.00 11.60 -12.67
C LEU A 226 -1.77 12.64 -11.84
N GLU A 227 -2.50 13.54 -12.48
CA GLU A 227 -3.27 14.59 -11.81
C GLU A 227 -4.39 14.01 -10.94
N ARG A 228 -5.12 13.00 -11.44
CA ARG A 228 -6.14 12.30 -10.66
C ARG A 228 -5.54 11.61 -9.44
N TRP A 229 -4.42 10.91 -9.61
CA TRP A 229 -3.72 10.29 -8.47
C TRP A 229 -3.26 11.33 -7.45
N SER A 230 -2.61 12.40 -7.89
CA SER A 230 -2.17 13.50 -7.01
C SER A 230 -3.34 14.20 -6.31
N THR A 231 -4.52 14.24 -6.91
CA THR A 231 -5.73 14.75 -6.27
C THR A 231 -6.15 13.87 -5.08
N HIS A 232 -5.99 12.55 -5.19
CA HIS A 232 -6.30 11.63 -4.11
C HIS A 232 -5.20 11.57 -3.04
N THR A 233 -3.94 11.62 -3.44
CA THR A 233 -2.80 11.41 -2.53
C THR A 233 -2.21 12.70 -1.98
N HIS A 234 -2.47 13.85 -2.60
CA HIS A 234 -1.77 15.12 -2.34
C HIS A 234 -0.24 15.00 -2.44
N ALA A 235 0.23 13.99 -3.17
CA ALA A 235 1.64 13.65 -3.32
C ALA A 235 2.05 13.66 -4.79
N ARG A 236 3.34 13.42 -5.04
CA ARG A 236 3.87 13.16 -6.37
C ARG A 236 4.32 11.70 -6.47
N PRO A 237 4.15 11.07 -7.64
CA PRO A 237 4.72 9.77 -7.85
C PRO A 237 6.23 9.75 -7.69
N ALA A 238 6.74 8.67 -7.11
CA ALA A 238 8.16 8.39 -7.13
C ALA A 238 8.56 8.00 -8.57
N THR A 239 9.26 8.89 -9.27
CA THR A 239 9.98 8.49 -10.47
C THR A 239 11.27 7.82 -10.00
N HIS A 240 11.34 6.49 -10.07
CA HIS A 240 12.62 5.82 -9.87
C HIS A 240 13.53 6.19 -11.03
N GLN A 241 14.45 7.15 -10.81
CA GLN A 241 15.66 7.21 -11.62
C GLN A 241 16.50 5.98 -11.23
N GLN A 242 16.57 5.00 -12.13
CA GLN A 242 17.55 3.92 -12.06
C GLN A 242 18.94 4.45 -12.45
#